data_AF-G3P753-F1
#
_entry.id   AF-G3P753-F1
#
_cell.length_a   1.000
_cell.length_b   1.000
_cell.length_c   1.000
_cell.angle_alpha   90.00
_cell.angle_beta   90.00
_cell.angle_gamma   90.00
#
_symmetry.space_group_name_H-M   'P 1'
#
loop_
_entity.id
_entity.type
_entity.pdbx_description
1 polymer ?
#
loop_
_entity_poly.entity_id
_entity_poly.type
_entity_poly.pdbx_seq_one_letter_code
_entity_poly.pdbx_strand_id
1 'polypeptide(L)'
;MTGSHFYFASCVLLLTLSWRTSSGLPLSARGAQECGDCALLLRELLQSIPKLLSSDVLFYGINLNRSDWLKMPVREDETTLACAPTLTQGSSCTMQRNSSFSESECLSNIGKDLAFYAAALKSYRKLQLRKQEEEVSLLSPTLEIIQCLWETCPLMQNGENYFSEEAARLWERNPFSDRLQMHKIMLGFYVRTITINRAMGYIASGDHRK
;
A
#
# COMPACT_ATOMS: atom_id res chain seq x y z
N MET A 1 35.66 46.37 36.38
CA MET A 1 35.25 45.00 36.04
C MET A 1 33.78 44.83 36.37
N THR A 2 32.87 45.26 35.49
CA THR A 2 31.41 45.23 35.71
C THR A 2 30.62 45.07 34.39
N GLY A 3 31.26 44.46 33.36
CA GLY A 3 30.64 44.28 32.02
C GLY A 3 30.15 42.86 31.72
N SER A 4 30.67 41.83 32.39
CA SER A 4 30.34 40.42 32.06
C SER A 4 29.08 39.87 32.75
N HIS A 5 28.58 40.53 33.81
CA HIS A 5 27.42 40.01 34.56
C HIS A 5 26.06 40.39 33.95
N PHE A 6 25.99 41.46 33.15
CA PHE A 6 24.72 41.92 32.56
C PHE A 6 24.28 41.09 31.35
N TYR A 7 25.22 40.60 30.53
CA TYR A 7 24.89 39.77 29.37
C TYR A 7 24.37 38.38 29.78
N PHE A 8 24.94 37.79 30.83
CA PHE A 8 24.51 36.48 31.31
C PHE A 8 23.09 36.50 31.89
N ALA A 9 22.71 37.58 32.60
CA ALA A 9 21.36 37.75 33.13
C ALA A 9 20.30 37.92 32.03
N SER A 10 20.65 38.58 30.91
CA SER A 10 19.74 38.80 29.79
C SER A 10 19.47 37.51 28.98
N CYS A 11 20.47 36.64 28.83
CA CYS A 11 20.30 35.35 28.15
C CYS A 11 19.42 34.36 28.93
N VAL A 12 19.48 34.37 30.26
CA VAL A 12 18.65 33.50 31.10
C VAL A 12 17.17 33.91 31.07
N LEU A 13 16.88 35.22 31.02
CA LEU A 13 15.51 35.73 30.92
C LEU A 13 14.82 35.32 29.60
N LEU A 14 15.54 35.31 28.47
CA LEU A 14 14.99 34.91 27.17
C LEU A 14 14.63 33.41 27.10
N LEU A 15 15.38 32.54 27.79
CA LEU A 15 15.07 31.11 27.86
C LEU A 15 13.81 30.82 28.68
N THR A 16 13.51 31.63 29.69
CA THR A 16 12.30 31.46 30.52
C THR A 16 11.00 31.91 29.85
N LEU A 17 11.07 32.83 28.88
CA LEU A 17 9.92 33.31 28.10
C LEU A 17 9.49 32.35 26.97
N SER A 18 10.28 31.30 26.72
CA SER A 18 10.00 30.30 25.67
C SER A 18 9.15 29.12 26.16
N TRP A 19 8.80 29.08 27.45
CA TRP A 19 7.90 28.07 28.00
C TRP A 19 6.45 28.40 27.68
N ARG A 20 6.08 28.29 26.40
CA ARG A 20 4.71 27.95 26.05
C ARG A 20 4.58 26.45 26.20
N THR A 21 3.94 26.02 27.29
CA THR A 21 3.35 24.68 27.33
C THR A 21 2.34 24.63 26.19
N SER A 22 2.65 23.91 25.11
CA SER A 22 1.62 23.50 24.16
C SER A 22 0.74 22.49 24.90
N SER A 23 -0.33 22.98 25.51
CA SER A 23 -1.41 22.13 26.00
C SER A 23 -2.15 21.63 24.76
N GLY A 24 -1.66 20.54 24.17
CA GLY A 24 -2.49 19.71 23.31
C GLY A 24 -3.64 19.18 24.17
N LEU A 25 -4.85 19.69 23.95
CA LEU A 25 -6.04 19.08 24.54
C LEU A 25 -6.16 17.63 24.01
N PRO A 26 -6.57 16.65 24.83
CA PRO A 26 -6.93 15.36 24.31
C PRO A 26 -8.25 15.52 23.52
N LEU A 27 -8.16 15.46 22.20
CA LEU A 27 -9.35 15.23 21.37
C LEU A 27 -9.82 13.79 21.62
N SER A 28 -10.73 13.65 22.57
CA SER A 28 -11.50 12.43 22.71
C SER A 28 -12.54 12.39 21.59
N ALA A 29 -12.20 11.72 20.49
CA ALA A 29 -13.16 11.21 19.52
C ALA A 29 -13.00 9.68 19.46
N ARG A 30 -13.61 9.03 20.45
CA ARG A 30 -13.80 7.58 20.50
C ARG A 30 -14.69 7.18 19.33
N GLY A 31 -14.10 6.69 18.22
CA GLY A 31 -14.86 6.08 17.12
C GLY A 31 -14.25 6.14 15.71
N ALA A 32 -13.15 6.85 15.47
CA ALA A 32 -12.45 6.79 14.18
C ALA A 32 -11.20 5.90 14.32
N GLN A 33 -11.07 4.90 13.48
CA GLN A 33 -9.78 4.22 13.27
C GLN A 33 -8.80 5.30 12.80
N GLU A 34 -7.84 5.72 13.62
CA GLU A 34 -6.82 6.67 13.19
C GLU A 34 -5.90 5.97 12.19
N CYS A 35 -6.07 6.26 10.90
CA CYS A 35 -5.19 5.78 9.85
C CYS A 35 -3.78 6.38 10.02
N GLY A 36 -2.75 5.56 9.84
CA GLY A 36 -1.35 6.00 9.91
C GLY A 36 -0.90 6.79 8.67
N ASP A 37 0.34 7.27 8.67
CA ASP A 37 0.94 7.94 7.52
C ASP A 37 0.96 7.06 6.25
N CYS A 38 0.83 7.67 5.08
CA CYS A 38 0.80 6.98 3.79
C CYS A 38 2.00 6.03 3.58
N ALA A 39 3.21 6.45 3.90
CA ALA A 39 4.41 5.62 3.74
C ALA A 39 4.43 4.43 4.72
N LEU A 40 3.90 4.63 5.94
CA LEU A 40 3.76 3.55 6.93
C LEU A 40 2.73 2.53 6.47
N LEU A 41 1.56 2.97 6.02
CA LEU A 41 0.50 2.08 5.53
C LEU A 41 0.95 1.25 4.32
N LEU A 42 1.71 1.84 3.39
CA LEU A 42 2.27 1.11 2.24
C LEU A 42 3.28 0.04 2.66
N ARG A 43 4.08 0.33 3.68
CA ARG A 43 5.01 -0.63 4.26
C ARG A 43 4.29 -1.74 5.00
N GLU A 44 3.25 -1.40 5.78
CA GLU A 44 2.39 -2.37 6.45
C GLU A 44 1.71 -3.30 5.45
N LEU A 45 1.19 -2.75 4.35
CA LEU A 45 0.61 -3.54 3.26
C LEU A 45 1.64 -4.50 2.67
N LEU A 46 2.85 -4.03 2.36
CA LEU A 46 3.93 -4.90 1.84
C LEU A 46 4.26 -6.04 2.82
N GLN A 47 4.21 -5.78 4.12
CA GLN A 47 4.51 -6.76 5.16
C GLN A 47 3.36 -7.71 5.48
N SER A 48 2.10 -7.32 5.23
CA SER A 48 0.93 -8.14 5.53
C SER A 48 0.73 -9.27 4.51
N ILE A 49 0.97 -9.00 3.22
CA ILE A 49 0.69 -9.98 2.15
C ILE A 49 1.51 -11.29 2.31
N PRO A 50 2.82 -11.28 2.60
CA PRO A 50 3.57 -12.52 2.83
C PRO A 50 3.05 -13.36 4.00
N LYS A 51 2.53 -12.71 5.04
CA LYS A 51 1.93 -13.40 6.19
C LYS A 51 0.65 -14.12 5.78
N LEU A 52 -0.19 -13.48 4.97
CA LEU A 52 -1.39 -14.10 4.41
C LEU A 52 -1.06 -15.25 3.47
N LEU A 53 -0.06 -15.07 2.59
CA LEU A 53 0.44 -16.13 1.68
C LEU A 53 0.96 -17.36 2.43
N SER A 54 1.38 -17.20 3.68
CA SER A 54 1.85 -18.29 4.53
C SER A 54 0.75 -18.93 5.38
N SER A 55 -0.51 -18.48 5.26
CA SER A 55 -1.64 -18.98 6.05
C SER A 55 -2.10 -20.35 5.58
N ASP A 56 -2.01 -21.33 6.47
CA ASP A 56 -2.58 -22.66 6.33
C ASP A 56 -4.11 -22.69 6.42
N VAL A 57 -4.71 -21.63 6.98
CA VAL A 57 -6.17 -21.45 7.03
C VAL A 57 -6.71 -21.02 5.66
N LEU A 58 -6.16 -19.93 5.10
CA LEU A 58 -6.59 -19.35 3.82
C LEU A 58 -6.25 -20.26 2.63
N PHE A 59 -5.06 -20.86 2.65
CA PHE A 59 -4.53 -21.63 1.53
C PHE A 59 -4.41 -23.12 1.86
N TYR A 60 -5.29 -23.62 2.72
CA TYR A 60 -5.37 -25.03 3.05
C TYR A 60 -5.43 -25.91 1.79
N GLY A 61 -4.51 -26.86 1.70
CA GLY A 61 -4.41 -27.82 0.61
C GLY A 61 -3.89 -27.23 -0.71
N ILE A 62 -3.47 -25.96 -0.73
CA ILE A 62 -2.80 -25.36 -1.88
C ILE A 62 -1.29 -25.54 -1.71
N ASN A 63 -0.66 -26.21 -2.67
CA ASN A 63 0.79 -26.36 -2.74
C ASN A 63 1.25 -25.94 -4.13
N LEU A 64 1.63 -24.67 -4.27
CA LEU A 64 2.18 -24.14 -5.51
C LEU A 64 3.70 -24.24 -5.50
N ASN A 65 4.27 -24.81 -6.54
CA ASN A 65 5.70 -24.76 -6.76
C ASN A 65 6.10 -23.44 -7.45
N ARG A 66 7.39 -23.15 -7.54
CA ARG A 66 7.90 -21.92 -8.18
C ARG A 66 7.49 -21.80 -9.66
N SER A 67 7.30 -22.91 -10.38
CA SER A 67 6.88 -22.89 -11.78
C SER A 67 5.41 -22.51 -11.95
N ASP A 68 4.57 -22.74 -10.94
CA ASP A 68 3.18 -22.28 -10.94
C ASP A 68 3.12 -20.76 -10.82
N TRP A 69 4.05 -20.13 -10.09
CA TRP A 69 4.12 -18.67 -9.94
C TRP A 69 4.35 -17.94 -11.26
N LEU A 70 5.10 -18.55 -12.19
CA LEU A 70 5.39 -17.99 -13.51
C LEU A 70 4.18 -18.02 -14.46
N LYS A 71 3.14 -18.78 -14.14
CA LYS A 71 1.91 -18.91 -14.94
C LYS A 71 0.78 -18.03 -14.43
N MET A 72 1.07 -17.16 -13.45
CA MET A 72 0.04 -16.34 -12.82
C MET A 72 -0.33 -15.19 -13.74
N PRO A 73 -1.64 -14.97 -14.01
CA PRO A 73 -2.08 -13.82 -14.77
C PRO A 73 -1.79 -12.56 -13.94
N VAL A 74 -0.69 -11.91 -14.26
CA VAL A 74 -0.46 -10.52 -13.83
C VAL A 74 -1.30 -9.68 -14.79
N ARG A 75 -2.22 -8.90 -14.25
CA ARG A 75 -3.02 -7.94 -15.02
C ARG A 75 -2.07 -7.07 -15.85
N GLU A 76 -2.49 -6.71 -17.07
CA GLU A 76 -1.67 -5.92 -18.01
C GLU A 76 -0.97 -4.77 -17.29
N ASP A 77 0.31 -4.62 -17.63
CA ASP A 77 1.37 -4.12 -16.78
C ASP A 77 1.48 -2.59 -16.77
N GLU A 78 0.32 -1.91 -16.85
CA GLU A 78 0.18 -0.44 -16.90
C GLU A 78 0.94 0.22 -15.75
N THR A 79 0.80 -0.26 -14.51
CA THR A 79 1.48 0.34 -13.34
C THR A 79 3.00 0.21 -13.41
N THR A 80 3.52 -0.95 -13.83
CA THR A 80 4.97 -1.18 -13.95
C THR A 80 5.60 -0.28 -15.00
N LEU A 81 4.91 -0.08 -16.13
CA LEU A 81 5.34 0.85 -17.17
C LEU A 81 5.18 2.31 -16.71
N ALA A 82 4.01 2.67 -16.18
CA ALA A 82 3.69 4.02 -15.71
C ALA A 82 4.64 4.51 -14.61
N CYS A 83 5.03 3.62 -13.70
CA CYS A 83 5.91 3.92 -12.57
C CYS A 83 7.39 3.62 -12.82
N ALA A 84 7.77 3.21 -14.03
CA ALA A 84 9.18 3.00 -14.36
C ALA A 84 9.94 4.34 -14.27
N PRO A 85 11.13 4.37 -13.64
CA PRO A 85 11.92 5.59 -13.53
C PRO A 85 12.40 6.07 -14.91
N THR A 86 12.71 7.36 -15.02
CA THR A 86 13.33 7.92 -16.22
C THR A 86 14.70 7.26 -16.42
N LEU A 87 14.97 6.74 -17.63
CA LEU A 87 16.26 6.16 -17.95
C LEU A 87 17.35 7.24 -17.90
N THR A 88 18.18 7.19 -16.87
CA THR A 88 19.43 7.96 -16.82
C THR A 88 20.54 7.17 -17.53
N GLN A 89 21.51 7.87 -18.13
CA GLN A 89 22.68 7.25 -18.74
C GLN A 89 23.42 6.42 -17.68
N GLY A 90 23.32 5.09 -17.75
CA GLY A 90 23.88 4.15 -16.76
C GLY A 90 22.92 3.06 -16.29
N SER A 91 21.63 3.13 -16.63
CA SER A 91 20.70 2.03 -16.37
C SER A 91 20.89 0.88 -17.37
N SER A 92 21.26 -0.30 -16.87
CA SER A 92 21.52 -1.52 -17.65
C SER A 92 20.25 -2.21 -18.19
N CYS A 93 19.06 -1.70 -17.89
CA CYS A 93 17.80 -2.34 -18.23
C CYS A 93 17.29 -1.84 -19.59
N THR A 94 17.10 -2.75 -20.55
CA THR A 94 16.68 -2.51 -21.94
C THR A 94 15.22 -2.10 -22.15
N MET A 95 14.52 -1.70 -21.09
CA MET A 95 13.12 -1.26 -21.18
C MET A 95 13.08 0.23 -21.53
N GLN A 96 13.17 0.53 -22.83
CA GLN A 96 13.11 1.89 -23.35
C GLN A 96 11.66 2.39 -23.32
N ARG A 97 11.34 3.30 -22.39
CA ARG A 97 10.09 4.06 -22.45
C ARG A 97 10.31 5.27 -23.36
N ASN A 98 9.41 5.45 -24.33
CA ASN A 98 9.46 6.59 -25.25
C ASN A 98 8.95 7.91 -24.61
N SER A 99 8.46 7.87 -23.38
CA SER A 99 7.88 9.00 -22.65
C SER A 99 8.60 9.24 -21.33
N SER A 100 8.62 10.50 -20.87
CA SER A 100 9.09 10.88 -19.54
C SER A 100 8.22 10.28 -18.43
N PHE A 101 8.78 10.15 -17.23
CA PHE A 101 8.02 9.75 -16.05
C PHE A 101 6.89 10.76 -15.76
N SER A 102 5.72 10.23 -15.39
CA SER A 102 4.56 11.01 -14.98
C SER A 102 4.11 10.57 -13.60
N GLU A 103 4.27 11.46 -12.61
CA GLU A 103 3.89 11.21 -11.21
C GLU A 103 2.40 10.90 -11.11
N SER A 104 1.55 11.68 -11.79
CA SER A 104 0.09 11.50 -11.77
C SER A 104 -0.36 10.20 -12.44
N GLU A 105 0.26 9.82 -13.57
CA GLU A 105 -0.05 8.57 -14.25
C GLU A 105 0.35 7.36 -13.40
N CYS A 106 1.54 7.40 -12.79
CA CYS A 106 1.98 6.35 -11.88
C CYS A 106 1.01 6.20 -10.69
N LEU A 107 0.70 7.30 -10.00
CA LEU A 107 -0.19 7.27 -8.82
C LEU A 107 -1.62 6.85 -9.19
N SER A 108 -2.12 7.25 -10.36
CA SER A 108 -3.43 6.79 -10.86
C SER A 108 -3.46 5.27 -11.06
N ASN A 109 -2.41 4.70 -11.67
CA ASN A 109 -2.34 3.26 -11.89
C ASN A 109 -2.15 2.47 -10.58
N ILE A 110 -1.39 3.02 -9.61
CA ILE A 110 -1.33 2.47 -8.25
C ILE A 110 -2.73 2.44 -7.61
N GLY A 111 -3.51 3.53 -7.74
CA GLY A 111 -4.89 3.60 -7.26
C GLY A 111 -5.77 2.51 -7.88
N LYS A 112 -5.67 2.30 -9.20
CA LYS A 112 -6.39 1.22 -9.91
C LYS A 112 -6.00 -0.17 -9.40
N ASP A 113 -4.72 -0.43 -9.17
CA ASP A 113 -4.25 -1.70 -8.61
C ASP A 113 -4.86 -1.96 -7.23
N LEU A 114 -4.77 -0.98 -6.33
CA LEU A 114 -5.34 -1.10 -4.98
C LEU A 114 -6.86 -1.34 -5.02
N ALA A 115 -7.57 -0.65 -5.90
CA ALA A 115 -9.00 -0.85 -6.12
C ALA A 115 -9.33 -2.27 -6.61
N PHE A 116 -8.56 -2.79 -7.57
CA PHE A 116 -8.72 -4.16 -8.07
C PHE A 116 -8.53 -5.19 -6.94
N TYR A 117 -7.43 -5.10 -6.19
CA TYR A 117 -7.16 -6.06 -5.11
C TYR A 117 -8.16 -5.95 -3.97
N ALA A 118 -8.61 -4.74 -3.62
CA ALA A 118 -9.69 -4.57 -2.65
C ALA A 118 -11.00 -5.20 -3.13
N ALA A 119 -11.36 -5.04 -4.41
CA ALA A 119 -12.55 -5.66 -4.99
C ALA A 119 -12.44 -7.20 -5.00
N ALA A 120 -11.27 -7.75 -5.35
CA ALA A 120 -10.99 -9.18 -5.28
C ALA A 120 -11.15 -9.72 -3.84
N LEU A 121 -10.51 -9.07 -2.85
CA LEU A 121 -10.64 -9.43 -1.44
C LEU A 121 -12.10 -9.37 -0.95
N LYS A 122 -12.82 -8.28 -1.27
CA LYS A 122 -14.24 -8.11 -0.91
C LYS A 122 -15.13 -9.16 -1.55
N SER A 123 -14.88 -9.53 -2.80
CA SER A 123 -15.69 -10.54 -3.51
C SER A 123 -15.40 -11.96 -3.03
N TYR A 124 -14.14 -12.31 -2.77
CA TYR A 124 -13.76 -13.60 -2.18
C TYR A 124 -14.48 -13.83 -0.83
N ARG A 125 -14.52 -12.81 0.04
CA ARG A 125 -15.23 -12.86 1.33
C ARG A 125 -16.74 -13.13 1.22
N LYS A 126 -17.35 -12.93 0.05
CA LYS A 126 -18.77 -13.20 -0.20
C LYS A 126 -19.03 -14.63 -0.70
N LEU A 127 -17.99 -15.38 -1.04
CA LEU A 127 -18.11 -16.78 -1.42
C LEU A 127 -18.41 -17.64 -0.19
N GLN A 128 -18.83 -18.88 -0.45
CA GLN A 128 -18.93 -19.91 0.58
C GLN A 128 -17.52 -20.46 0.87
N LEU A 129 -16.90 -19.97 1.95
CA LEU A 129 -15.55 -20.34 2.34
C LEU A 129 -15.53 -21.61 3.20
N ARG A 130 -14.35 -22.21 3.34
CA ARG A 130 -14.17 -23.40 4.17
C ARG A 130 -14.29 -23.04 5.65
N LYS A 131 -13.64 -21.94 6.05
CA LYS A 131 -13.68 -21.38 7.41
C LYS A 131 -14.06 -19.91 7.35
N GLN A 132 -15.35 -19.64 7.14
CA GLN A 132 -15.86 -18.28 6.86
C GLN A 132 -15.34 -17.21 7.82
N GLU A 133 -15.52 -17.40 9.13
CA GLU A 133 -15.14 -16.42 10.14
C GLU A 133 -13.61 -16.22 10.20
N GLU A 134 -12.84 -17.30 10.24
CA GLU A 134 -11.38 -17.26 10.33
C GLU A 134 -10.75 -16.64 9.07
N GLU A 135 -11.19 -17.06 7.88
CA GLU A 135 -10.69 -16.53 6.60
C GLU A 135 -11.07 -15.04 6.44
N VAL A 136 -12.29 -14.65 6.79
CA VAL A 136 -12.71 -13.24 6.77
C VAL A 136 -11.88 -12.41 7.77
N SER A 137 -11.64 -12.92 8.98
CA SER A 137 -10.84 -12.23 9.98
C SER A 137 -9.40 -12.01 9.50
N LEU A 138 -8.80 -13.00 8.85
CA LEU A 138 -7.45 -12.88 8.27
C LEU A 138 -7.35 -11.82 7.16
N LEU A 139 -8.36 -11.72 6.30
CA LEU A 139 -8.34 -10.76 5.18
C LEU A 139 -8.72 -9.33 5.59
N SER A 140 -9.47 -9.16 6.69
CA SER A 140 -10.01 -7.86 7.11
C SER A 140 -8.93 -6.78 7.36
N PRO A 141 -7.83 -7.05 8.08
CA PRO A 141 -6.77 -6.06 8.28
C PRO A 141 -6.16 -5.53 6.99
N THR A 142 -6.05 -6.37 5.95
CA THR A 142 -5.51 -5.92 4.65
C THR A 142 -6.47 -5.00 3.93
N LEU A 143 -7.78 -5.26 4.03
CA LEU A 143 -8.80 -4.35 3.49
C LEU A 143 -8.84 -3.02 4.24
N GLU A 144 -8.66 -3.05 5.55
CA GLU A 144 -8.57 -1.84 6.39
C GLU A 144 -7.35 -0.99 6.02
N ILE A 145 -6.18 -1.61 5.80
CA ILE A 145 -4.99 -0.89 5.32
C ILE A 145 -5.26 -0.23 3.97
N ILE A 146 -5.90 -0.93 3.01
CA ILE A 146 -6.22 -0.35 1.70
C ILE A 146 -7.21 0.82 1.84
N GLN A 147 -8.21 0.71 2.71
CA GLN A 147 -9.13 1.80 2.98
C GLN A 147 -8.40 3.01 3.57
N CYS A 148 -7.53 2.79 4.56
CA CYS A 148 -6.70 3.84 5.14
C CYS A 148 -5.78 4.50 4.09
N LEU A 149 -5.25 3.73 3.14
CA LEU A 149 -4.45 4.31 2.04
C LEU A 149 -5.27 5.28 1.19
N TRP A 150 -6.55 5.00 0.91
CA TRP A 150 -7.40 5.94 0.16
C TRP A 150 -7.73 7.20 0.95
N GLU A 151 -7.90 7.08 2.26
CA GLU A 151 -8.17 8.20 3.16
C GLU A 151 -6.93 9.09 3.36
N THR A 152 -5.75 8.48 3.52
CA THR A 152 -4.52 9.19 3.91
C THR A 152 -3.54 9.46 2.76
N CYS A 153 -3.70 8.83 1.59
CA CYS A 153 -2.90 9.10 0.39
C CYS A 153 -3.77 9.74 -0.71
N PRO A 154 -3.97 11.07 -0.71
CA PRO A 154 -4.94 11.76 -1.59
C PRO A 154 -4.72 11.50 -3.09
N LEU A 155 -3.48 11.20 -3.49
CA LEU A 155 -3.12 10.99 -4.90
C LEU A 155 -3.49 9.58 -5.42
N MET A 156 -3.98 8.67 -4.56
CA MET A 156 -4.41 7.32 -4.94
C MET A 156 -5.94 7.17 -5.00
N GLN A 157 -6.69 8.27 -4.87
CA GLN A 157 -8.14 8.30 -4.87
C GLN A 157 -8.69 8.19 -6.30
N ASN A 158 -8.76 6.97 -6.83
CA ASN A 158 -9.60 6.68 -7.99
C ASN A 158 -9.78 5.17 -8.11
N GLY A 159 -10.99 4.64 -7.91
CA GLY A 159 -11.22 3.25 -8.31
C GLY A 159 -12.28 2.43 -7.59
N GLU A 160 -12.87 2.87 -6.47
CA GLU A 160 -13.67 1.96 -5.61
C GLU A 160 -14.78 1.19 -6.35
N ASN A 161 -15.37 1.78 -7.40
CA ASN A 161 -16.42 1.15 -8.22
C ASN A 161 -15.96 0.57 -9.56
N TYR A 162 -14.71 0.76 -9.99
CA TYR A 162 -14.27 0.33 -11.33
C TYR A 162 -14.17 -1.20 -11.49
N PHE A 163 -13.86 -1.92 -10.41
CA PHE A 163 -13.49 -3.35 -10.47
C PHE A 163 -14.45 -4.31 -9.78
N SER A 164 -15.61 -3.84 -9.29
CA SER A 164 -16.56 -4.69 -8.54
C SER A 164 -17.09 -5.85 -9.39
N GLU A 165 -17.48 -5.59 -10.64
CA GLU A 165 -17.97 -6.63 -11.56
C GLU A 165 -16.86 -7.54 -12.07
N GLU A 166 -15.69 -6.99 -12.40
CA GLU A 166 -14.52 -7.76 -12.85
C GLU A 166 -14.06 -8.73 -11.77
N ALA A 167 -14.00 -8.26 -10.51
CA ALA A 167 -13.62 -9.08 -9.37
C ALA A 167 -14.62 -10.22 -9.11
N ALA A 168 -15.92 -9.99 -9.31
CA ALA A 168 -16.93 -11.05 -9.14
C ALA A 168 -16.78 -12.18 -10.18
N ARG A 169 -16.22 -11.90 -11.36
CA ARG A 169 -15.98 -12.88 -12.44
C ARG A 169 -14.72 -13.72 -12.23
N LEU A 170 -13.91 -13.41 -11.21
CA LEU A 170 -12.69 -14.17 -10.90
C LEU A 170 -12.97 -15.57 -10.35
N TRP A 171 -14.18 -15.82 -9.85
CA TRP A 171 -14.48 -17.00 -9.02
C TRP A 171 -15.32 -18.02 -9.79
N GLU A 172 -14.92 -19.29 -9.68
CA GLU A 172 -15.57 -20.44 -10.32
C GLU A 172 -16.70 -21.02 -9.45
N ARG A 173 -16.87 -20.52 -8.22
CA ARG A 173 -17.81 -21.05 -7.20
C ARG A 173 -17.50 -22.50 -6.82
N ASN A 174 -16.24 -22.88 -6.95
CA ASN A 174 -15.72 -24.13 -6.46
C ASN A 174 -14.74 -23.81 -5.32
N PRO A 175 -14.98 -24.26 -4.08
CA PRO A 175 -14.17 -23.86 -2.93
C PRO A 175 -12.67 -24.13 -3.09
N PHE A 176 -12.26 -25.19 -3.79
CA PHE A 176 -10.85 -25.48 -4.03
C PHE A 176 -10.28 -24.57 -5.12
N SER A 177 -10.94 -24.46 -6.28
CA SER A 177 -10.51 -23.57 -7.37
C SER A 177 -10.44 -22.12 -6.91
N ASP A 178 -11.41 -21.66 -6.12
CA ASP A 178 -11.47 -20.28 -5.61
C ASP A 178 -10.35 -20.00 -4.62
N ARG A 179 -10.00 -20.95 -3.73
CA ARG A 179 -8.82 -20.83 -2.85
C ARG A 179 -7.52 -20.77 -3.66
N LEU A 180 -7.39 -21.64 -4.66
CA LEU A 180 -6.25 -21.64 -5.56
C LEU A 180 -6.14 -20.29 -6.26
N GLN A 181 -7.22 -19.79 -6.85
CA GLN A 181 -7.30 -18.51 -7.53
C GLN A 181 -6.99 -17.34 -6.60
N MET A 182 -7.50 -17.37 -5.36
CA MET A 182 -7.19 -16.38 -4.34
C MET A 182 -5.70 -16.36 -4.01
N HIS A 183 -5.06 -17.53 -3.91
CA HIS A 183 -3.61 -17.62 -3.75
C HIS A 183 -2.88 -16.95 -4.92
N LYS A 184 -3.32 -17.19 -6.17
CA LYS A 184 -2.75 -16.55 -7.38
C LYS A 184 -2.83 -15.02 -7.31
N ILE A 185 -4.01 -14.50 -6.95
CA ILE A 185 -4.27 -13.07 -6.82
C ILE A 185 -3.36 -12.46 -5.75
N MET A 186 -3.22 -13.13 -4.60
CA MET A 186 -2.36 -12.65 -3.52
C MET A 186 -0.87 -12.64 -3.87
N LEU A 187 -0.41 -13.59 -4.70
CA LEU A 187 0.95 -13.57 -5.25
C LEU A 187 1.16 -12.35 -6.16
N GLY A 188 0.22 -12.11 -7.07
CA GLY A 188 0.22 -10.90 -7.90
C GLY A 188 0.23 -9.63 -7.07
N PHE A 189 -0.58 -9.61 -6.00
CA PHE A 189 -0.64 -8.48 -5.09
C PHE A 189 0.69 -8.22 -4.40
N TYR A 190 1.36 -9.27 -3.93
CA TYR A 190 2.68 -9.15 -3.30
C TYR A 190 3.72 -8.51 -4.25
N VAL A 191 3.77 -8.96 -5.50
CA VAL A 191 4.65 -8.35 -6.50
C VAL A 191 4.28 -6.89 -6.73
N ARG A 192 2.97 -6.57 -6.76
CA ARG A 192 2.51 -5.20 -6.99
C ARG A 192 2.78 -4.29 -5.81
N THR A 193 2.66 -4.76 -4.57
CA THR A 193 3.02 -3.95 -3.38
C THR A 193 4.50 -3.62 -3.32
N ILE A 194 5.39 -4.52 -3.79
CA ILE A 194 6.81 -4.21 -3.97
C ILE A 194 6.99 -3.06 -4.97
N THR A 195 6.34 -3.15 -6.13
CA THR A 195 6.40 -2.11 -7.17
C THR A 195 5.88 -0.78 -6.64
N ILE A 196 4.73 -0.78 -5.95
CA ILE A 196 4.14 0.42 -5.34
C ILE A 196 5.12 1.05 -4.35
N ASN A 197 5.69 0.26 -3.42
CA ASN A 197 6.63 0.79 -2.44
C ASN A 197 7.88 1.40 -3.09
N ARG A 198 8.40 0.78 -4.15
CA ARG A 198 9.55 1.32 -4.91
C ARG A 198 9.18 2.62 -5.62
N ALA A 199 8.03 2.67 -6.29
CA ALA A 199 7.56 3.86 -6.97
C ALA A 199 7.36 5.04 -6.00
N MET A 200 6.75 4.78 -4.84
CA MET A 200 6.53 5.79 -3.81
C MET A 200 7.84 6.29 -3.21
N GLY A 201 8.83 5.41 -3.00
CA GLY A 201 10.18 5.82 -2.61
C GLY A 201 10.85 6.70 -3.67
N TYR A 202 10.73 6.36 -4.95
CA TYR A 202 11.27 7.15 -6.06
C TYR A 202 10.59 8.53 -6.16
N ILE A 203 9.27 8.61 -6.02
CA ILE A 203 8.53 9.89 -5.97
C ILE A 203 9.00 10.72 -4.78
N ALA A 204 9.07 10.13 -3.59
CA ALA A 204 9.49 10.82 -2.37
C ALA A 204 10.94 11.34 -2.43
N SER A 205 11.84 10.66 -3.16
CA SER A 205 13.21 11.13 -3.36
C SER A 205 13.32 12.39 -4.21
N GLY A 206 12.30 12.71 -5.01
CA GLY A 206 12.32 13.80 -5.98
C GLY A 206 13.22 13.56 -7.20
N ASP A 207 13.81 12.37 -7.35
CA ASP A 207 14.74 12.05 -8.46
C ASP A 207 14.12 12.24 -9.84
N HIS A 208 12.81 12.04 -9.97
CA HIS A 208 12.06 12.25 -11.20
C HIS A 208 11.97 13.71 -11.66
N ARG A 209 12.36 14.68 -10.82
CA ARG A 209 12.33 16.12 -11.12
C ARG A 209 13.70 16.67 -11.55
N LYS A 210 14.74 15.82 -11.54
CA LYS A 210 16.11 16.16 -11.93
C LYS A 210 16.28 16.00 -13.45
#